data_AF-A0A847E807-F1
#
_entry.id   AF-A0A847E807-F1
#
_cell.length_a   1.000
_cell.length_b   1.000
_cell.length_c   1.000
_cell.angle_alpha   90.00
_cell.angle_beta   90.00
_cell.angle_gamma   90.00
#
_symmetry.space_group_name_H-M   'P 1'
#
loop_
_entity.id
_entity.type
_entity.pdbx_description
1 polymer ?
#
loop_
_entity_poly.entity_id
_entity_poly.type
_entity_poly.pdbx_seq_one_letter_code
_entity_poly.pdbx_strand_id
1 'polypeptide(L)' 'MFNYLLLIVFCLILLVPDISYAYLDPGTGSMMLQALAAGIIGLGIFWRRIINGIKRLFRKNKSSK' A
#
# COMPACT_ATOMS: atom_id res chain seq x y z
N MET A 1 35.18 -36.02 -9.84
CA MET A 1 33.96 -36.66 -9.28
C MET A 1 33.39 -35.86 -8.11
N PHE A 2 34.19 -35.50 -7.10
CA PHE A 2 33.79 -34.68 -5.95
C PHE A 2 33.15 -33.32 -6.30
N ASN A 3 33.70 -32.60 -7.29
CA ASN A 3 33.14 -31.30 -7.73
C ASN A 3 31.73 -31.43 -8.35
N TYR A 4 31.44 -32.52 -9.04
CA TYR A 4 30.10 -32.77 -9.60
C TYR A 4 29.10 -33.11 -8.50
N LEU A 5 29.54 -33.82 -7.45
CA LEU A 5 28.72 -34.09 -6.28
C LEU A 5 28.34 -32.79 -5.56
N LEU A 6 29.30 -31.87 -5.37
CA LEU A 6 29.03 -30.56 -4.79
C LEU A 6 28.05 -29.74 -5.63
N LEU A 7 28.19 -29.77 -6.96
CA LEU A 7 27.28 -29.11 -7.88
C LEU A 7 25.86 -29.66 -7.77
N ILE A 8 25.72 -30.99 -7.71
CA ILE A 8 24.43 -31.67 -7.56
C ILE A 8 23.78 -31.31 -6.22
N VAL A 9 24.55 -31.33 -5.13
CA VAL A 9 24.06 -30.94 -3.80
C VAL A 9 23.62 -29.48 -3.79
N PHE A 10 24.38 -28.59 -4.42
CA PHE A 10 24.01 -27.18 -4.56
C PHE A 10 22.71 -26.99 -5.34
N CYS A 11 22.55 -27.69 -6.47
CA CYS A 11 21.30 -27.66 -7.24
C CYS A 11 20.10 -28.18 -6.43
N LEU A 12 20.28 -29.25 -5.66
CA LEU A 12 19.22 -29.81 -4.80
C LEU A 12 18.79 -28.86 -3.69
N ILE A 13 19.70 -28.06 -3.13
CA ILE A 13 19.38 -27.03 -2.14
C ILE A 13 18.50 -25.93 -2.74
N LEU A 14 18.74 -25.52 -3.99
CA LEU A 14 17.94 -24.50 -4.68
C LEU A 14 16.52 -24.97 -5.04
N LEU A 15 16.30 -26.28 -5.08
CA LEU A 15 15.00 -26.90 -5.36
C LEU A 15 14.11 -27.01 -4.12
N VAL A 16 14.62 -26.70 -2.93
CA VAL A 16 13.83 -26.68 -1.69
C VAL A 16 13.08 -25.35 -1.63
N PRO A 17 11.74 -25.35 -1.81
CA PRO A 17 10.97 -24.11 -1.72
C PRO A 17 10.97 -23.64 -0.27
N ASP A 18 11.53 -22.45 -0.03
CA ASP A 18 11.44 -21.76 1.26
C ASP A 18 10.07 -21.08 1.39
N ILE A 19 9.54 -21.02 2.61
CA ILE A 19 8.23 -20.39 2.85
C ILE A 19 8.42 -18.87 2.82
N SER A 20 8.26 -18.25 1.66
CA SER A 20 8.31 -16.80 1.52
C SER A 20 6.99 -16.17 1.96
N TYR A 21 6.90 -15.79 3.24
CA TYR A 21 5.73 -15.09 3.81
C TYR A 21 5.49 -13.68 3.24
N ALA A 22 6.45 -13.15 2.48
CA ALA A 22 6.39 -11.85 1.82
C ALA A 22 6.49 -11.99 0.30
N TYR A 23 5.82 -12.98 -0.29
CA TYR A 23 5.58 -13.01 -1.73
C TYR A 23 4.59 -11.91 -2.10
N LEU A 24 5.10 -10.67 -2.15
CA LEU A 24 4.42 -9.55 -2.78
C LEU A 24 4.49 -9.82 -4.28
N ASP A 25 3.49 -10.53 -4.79
CA ASP A 25 3.25 -10.56 -6.23
C ASP A 25 3.22 -9.11 -6.74
N PRO A 26 3.86 -8.78 -7.88
CA PRO A 26 3.89 -7.42 -8.42
C PRO A 26 2.50 -6.78 -8.53
N GLY A 27 1.44 -7.57 -8.72
CA GLY A 27 0.04 -7.12 -8.64
C GLY A 27 -0.37 -6.70 -7.22
N THR A 28 -0.08 -7.51 -6.21
CA THR A 28 -0.38 -7.23 -4.79
C THR A 28 0.37 -6.00 -4.28
N GLY A 29 1.65 -5.85 -4.62
CA GLY A 29 2.43 -4.66 -4.27
C GLY A 29 1.84 -3.38 -4.87
N SER A 30 1.41 -3.44 -6.13
CA SER A 30 0.75 -2.32 -6.81
C SER A 30 -0.59 -1.96 -6.18
N MET A 31 -1.41 -2.96 -5.82
CA MET A 31 -2.69 -2.73 -5.13
C MET A 31 -2.51 -2.07 -3.77
N MET A 32 -1.49 -2.48 -3.00
CA MET A 32 -1.22 -1.88 -1.68
C MET A 32 -0.86 -0.40 -1.80
N LEU A 33 0.00 -0.04 -2.75
CA LEU A 33 0.36 1.36 -3.01
C LEU A 33 -0.84 2.18 -3.52
N GLN A 34 -1.67 1.61 -4.39
CA GLN A 34 -2.89 2.26 -4.87
C GLN A 34 -3.89 2.52 -3.73
N ALA A 35 -4.12 1.53 -2.86
CA ALA A 35 -5.00 1.67 -1.70
C ALA A 35 -4.49 2.73 -0.73
N LEU A 36 -3.18 2.78 -0.48
CA LEU A 36 -2.56 3.79 0.36
C LEU A 36 -2.72 5.20 -0.24
N ALA A 37 -2.44 5.36 -1.53
CA ALA A 37 -2.60 6.63 -2.24
C ALA A 37 -4.07 7.11 -2.22
N ALA A 38 -5.00 6.20 -2.52
CA ALA A 38 -6.44 6.49 -2.48
C ALA A 38 -6.89 6.89 -1.07
N GLY A 39 -6.39 6.21 -0.03
CA GLY A 39 -6.69 6.53 1.37
C GLY A 39 -6.24 7.95 1.76
N ILE A 40 -5.00 8.31 1.44
CA ILE A 40 -4.45 9.65 1.76
C ILE A 40 -5.21 10.76 1.02
N ILE A 41 -5.42 10.58 -0.28
CA ILE A 41 -6.14 11.56 -1.12
C ILE A 41 -7.60 11.68 -0.65
N GLY A 42 -8.26 10.55 -0.43
CA GLY A 42 -9.65 10.48 0.04
C GLY A 42 -9.83 11.19 1.37
N LEU A 43 -8.95 10.92 2.34
CA LEU A 43 -8.98 11.57 3.66
C LEU A 43 -8.78 13.09 3.54
N GLY A 44 -7.83 13.54 2.71
CA GLY A 44 -7.58 14.96 2.48
C GLY A 44 -8.79 15.70 1.88
N ILE A 45 -9.45 15.09 0.89
CA ILE A 45 -10.67 15.65 0.28
C ILE A 45 -11.83 15.67 1.28
N PHE A 46 -12.03 14.57 2.00
CA PHE A 46 -13.07 14.43 3.01
C PHE A 46 -12.96 15.52 4.08
N TRP A 47 -11.76 15.71 4.64
CA TRP A 47 -11.52 16.71 5.68
C TRP A 47 -11.73 18.14 5.19
N ARG A 48 -11.27 18.45 3.97
CA ARG A 48 -11.52 19.76 3.33
C ARG A 48 -13.01 20.01 3.16
N ARG A 49 -13.79 19.00 2.76
CA ARG A 49 -15.23 19.12 2.58
C ARG A 49 -15.96 19.40 3.89
N ILE A 50 -15.58 18.72 4.97
CA ILE A 50 -16.11 18.98 6.32
C ILE A 50 -15.83 20.42 6.75
N ILE A 51 -14.57 20.85 6.71
CA ILE A 51 -14.18 22.21 7.14
C ILE A 51 -14.92 23.27 6.34
N ASN A 52 -15.03 23.08 5.02
CA ASN A 52 -15.75 24.02 4.16
C ASN A 52 -17.26 24.05 4.47
N GLY A 53 -17.86 22.90 4.77
CA GLY A 53 -19.25 22.80 5.24
C GLY A 53 -19.46 23.60 6.52
N ILE A 54 -18.62 23.36 7.53
CA ILE A 54 -18.65 24.07 8.82
C ILE A 54 -18.49 25.58 8.60
N LYS A 55 -17.48 26.01 7.84
CA LYS A 55 -17.25 27.43 7.53
C LYS A 55 -18.46 28.09 6.87
N ARG A 56 -19.19 27.39 5.99
CA ARG A 56 -20.41 27.91 5.35
C ARG A 56 -21.53 28.13 6.35
N LEU A 57 -21.71 27.22 7.32
CA LEU A 57 -22.71 27.35 8.37
C LEU A 57 -22.44 28.59 9.25
N PHE A 58 -21.19 28.80 9.65
CA PHE A 58 -20.83 29.96 10.47
C PHE A 58 -20.80 31.28 9.70
N ARG A 59 -20.53 31.28 8.39
CA ARG A 59 -20.50 32.51 7.57
C ARG A 59 -21.88 33.08 7.28
N LYS A 60 -22.95 32.27 7.34
CA LYS A 60 -24.34 32.72 7.11
C LYS A 60 -24.82 33.70 8.21
N ASN A 61 -24.20 33.70 9.39
CA ASN A 61 -24.64 34.50 10.54
C ASN A 61 -24.02 35.91 10.64
N LYS A 62 -23.15 36.32 9.72
CA LYS A 62 -22.55 37.68 9.69
C LYS A 62 -23.26 38.67 8.76
N SER A 63 -24.37 38.28 8.14
CA SER A 63 -25.14 39.13 7.22
C SER A 63 -26.59 39.32 7.67
N SER A 64 -26.81 39.49 8.97
CA SER A 64 -27.97 40.25 9.45
C SER A 64 -27.41 41.44 10.21
N LYS A 65 -27.52 42.58 9.55
CA LYS A 65 -27.48 43.90 10.18
C LYS A 65 -28.67 44.03 11.13
#